data_AF-A0A2J7Z5G2-F1
#
_entry.id   AF-A0A2J7Z5G2-F1
#
_cell.length_a   1.000
_cell.length_b   1.000
_cell.length_c   1.000
_cell.angle_alpha   90.00
_cell.angle_beta   90.00
_cell.angle_gamma   90.00
#
_symmetry.space_group_name_H-M   'P 1'
#
loop_
_entity.id
_entity.type
_entity.pdbx_description
1 polymer ?
#
loop_
_entity_poly.entity_id
_entity_poly.type
_entity_poly.pdbx_seq_one_letter_code
_entity_poly.pdbx_strand_id
1 'polypeptide(L)'
;MEPEPQETVRTSLPGAVRASIADSLVAVDAELARRYPGDPGTRQPVHTVYVPADLLTAGTVRDWGDQALAALDRHAPDAASFAAVLGLPDDLAGPVHTRVRAKLEREPVEDLRIDFEDGYGPRPDAEEDAAAARAASLVAAASAAGTAPPYAGIRMKCMEAAVRDRGIRTLDIFLTGLMAAGGLPDGLVLTLPKVTYAEQVTAMARLCEEFEKAHGLAPGRIGFEIQIETTQAILGPDGRATVARMIDAAEGRATGLHYGTFDYSAACGVGAAHQSMDHPAADHAKAVMQVAAAGTGVRLSDGSTNVLPVGPTERVHDAWRLHHRLVRRSLARAYYQGWDMHPGHLPTRYAAVYAFYREGLEAAAERLAAYAARTAGGTGIADEPATAKALSGHLVRGLDCGALDGAEVERLTGLGRAELDALAGRAPAAS
;
A
#
# COMPACT_ATOMS: atom_id res chain seq x y z
N MET A 1 -50.78 2.92 12.25
CA MET A 1 -50.71 3.99 11.23
C MET A 1 -50.61 3.31 9.89
N GLU A 2 -51.68 3.35 9.11
CA GLU A 2 -51.59 3.05 7.67
C GLU A 2 -50.62 4.07 7.04
N PRO A 3 -49.75 3.66 6.10
CA PRO A 3 -48.90 4.61 5.40
C PRO A 3 -49.81 5.58 4.64
N GLU A 4 -49.62 6.88 4.87
CA GLU A 4 -50.33 7.91 4.11
C GLU A 4 -50.16 7.66 2.60
N PRO A 5 -51.22 7.79 1.79
CA PRO A 5 -51.12 7.64 0.36
C PRO A 5 -50.14 8.68 -0.18
N GLN A 6 -48.98 8.22 -0.63
CA GLN A 6 -48.00 9.05 -1.34
C GLN A 6 -48.73 9.77 -2.47
N GLU A 7 -48.86 11.10 -2.38
CA GLU A 7 -49.37 11.90 -3.47
C GLU A 7 -48.57 11.56 -4.73
N THR A 8 -49.22 10.93 -5.71
CA THR A 8 -48.60 10.59 -6.98
C THR A 8 -48.39 11.88 -7.76
N VAL A 9 -47.25 12.53 -7.51
CA VAL A 9 -46.78 13.66 -8.30
C VAL A 9 -46.77 13.23 -9.77
N ARG A 10 -47.44 14.00 -10.63
CA ARG A 10 -47.59 13.65 -12.04
C ARG A 10 -46.22 13.66 -12.73
N THR A 11 -45.83 12.53 -13.32
CA THR A 11 -44.63 12.42 -14.14
C THR A 11 -44.98 12.30 -15.63
N SER A 12 -44.18 12.90 -16.51
CA SER A 12 -44.39 12.89 -17.97
C SER A 12 -43.78 11.68 -18.69
N LEU A 13 -42.84 10.96 -18.07
CA LEU A 13 -42.16 9.81 -18.67
C LEU A 13 -42.92 8.50 -18.40
N PRO A 14 -43.38 7.78 -19.45
CA PRO A 14 -44.04 6.48 -19.30
C PRO A 14 -43.12 5.41 -18.68
N GLY A 15 -43.71 4.43 -18.00
CA GLY A 15 -42.97 3.31 -17.39
C GLY A 15 -42.14 2.52 -18.41
N ALA A 16 -42.65 2.32 -19.63
CA ALA A 16 -41.93 1.62 -20.70
C ALA A 16 -40.60 2.30 -21.10
N VAL A 17 -40.54 3.64 -21.06
CA VAL A 17 -39.31 4.38 -21.34
C VAL A 17 -38.28 4.15 -20.23
N ARG A 18 -38.71 4.13 -18.96
CA ARG A 18 -37.82 3.86 -17.81
C ARG A 18 -37.27 2.43 -17.85
N ALA A 19 -38.12 1.46 -18.17
CA ALA A 19 -37.71 0.05 -18.31
C ALA A 19 -36.68 -0.11 -19.43
N SER A 20 -36.96 0.47 -20.60
CA SER A 20 -36.03 0.43 -21.75
C SER A 20 -34.66 1.05 -21.44
N ILE A 21 -34.63 2.18 -20.71
CA ILE A 21 -33.37 2.78 -20.25
C ILE A 21 -32.65 1.86 -19.24
N ALA A 22 -33.38 1.30 -18.27
CA ALA A 22 -32.81 0.38 -17.30
C ALA A 22 -32.17 -0.84 -17.98
N ASP A 23 -32.89 -1.49 -18.90
CA ASP A 23 -32.39 -2.64 -19.66
C ASP A 23 -31.12 -2.30 -20.46
N SER A 24 -31.05 -1.08 -21.01
CA SER A 24 -29.88 -0.61 -21.76
C SER A 24 -28.62 -0.42 -20.91
N LEU A 25 -28.77 -0.28 -19.59
CA LEU A 25 -27.67 -0.02 -18.65
C LEU A 25 -27.23 -1.25 -17.85
N VAL A 26 -27.98 -2.36 -17.86
CA VAL A 26 -27.64 -3.58 -17.10
C VAL A 26 -26.21 -4.06 -17.33
N ALA A 27 -25.75 -4.10 -18.59
CA ALA A 27 -24.38 -4.53 -18.91
C ALA A 27 -23.32 -3.51 -18.44
N VAL A 28 -23.66 -2.21 -18.45
CA VAL A 28 -22.79 -1.14 -17.96
C VAL A 28 -22.66 -1.23 -16.44
N ASP A 29 -23.77 -1.43 -15.72
CA ASP A 29 -23.80 -1.58 -14.27
C ASP A 29 -22.99 -2.81 -13.82
N ALA A 30 -23.14 -3.94 -14.53
CA ALA A 30 -22.35 -5.15 -14.27
C ALA A 30 -20.85 -4.91 -14.48
N GLU A 31 -20.46 -4.20 -15.54
CA GLU A 31 -19.06 -3.89 -15.82
C GLU A 31 -18.49 -2.89 -14.81
N LEU A 32 -19.28 -1.90 -14.38
CA LEU A 32 -18.91 -0.95 -13.32
C LEU A 32 -18.67 -1.68 -12.00
N ALA A 33 -19.59 -2.56 -11.58
CA ALA A 33 -19.44 -3.34 -10.36
C ALA A 33 -18.23 -4.28 -10.40
N ARG A 34 -17.96 -4.89 -11.56
CA ARG A 34 -16.81 -5.78 -11.76
C ARG A 34 -15.47 -5.05 -11.73
N ARG A 35 -15.37 -3.89 -12.38
CA ARG A 35 -14.12 -3.10 -12.47
C ARG A 35 -13.84 -2.27 -11.23
N TYR A 36 -14.90 -1.80 -10.55
CA TYR A 36 -14.78 -0.84 -9.46
C TYR A 36 -15.46 -1.34 -8.17
N PRO A 37 -15.00 -2.46 -7.59
CA PRO A 37 -15.59 -3.02 -6.37
C PRO A 37 -15.39 -2.16 -5.11
N GLY A 38 -14.50 -1.15 -5.15
CA GLY A 38 -14.18 -0.29 -4.02
C GLY A 38 -13.02 -0.78 -3.16
N ASP A 39 -12.84 -0.20 -1.97
CA ASP A 39 -11.79 -0.58 -1.03
C ASP A 39 -12.11 -1.97 -0.42
N PRO A 40 -11.19 -2.95 -0.48
CA PRO A 40 -11.42 -4.30 0.04
C PRO A 40 -11.57 -4.36 1.56
N GLY A 41 -11.34 -3.26 2.28
CA GLY A 41 -11.55 -3.16 3.72
C GLY A 41 -10.48 -3.85 4.59
N THR A 42 -9.46 -4.44 3.97
CA THR A 42 -8.32 -5.03 4.66
C THR A 42 -7.28 -3.96 5.02
N ARG A 43 -6.38 -4.28 5.96
CA ARG A 43 -5.24 -3.43 6.30
C ARG A 43 -4.33 -3.22 5.08
N GLN A 44 -3.83 -2.01 4.89
CA GLN A 44 -2.75 -1.69 3.95
C GLN A 44 -1.49 -1.37 4.76
N PRO A 45 -0.32 -1.95 4.46
CA PRO A 45 0.91 -1.61 5.15
C PRO A 45 1.33 -0.17 4.83
N VAL A 46 1.93 0.53 5.80
CA VAL A 46 2.38 1.92 5.57
C VAL A 46 3.72 2.02 4.85
N HIS A 47 4.43 0.89 4.75
CA HIS A 47 5.68 0.76 4.02
C HIS A 47 5.90 -0.65 3.50
N THR A 48 6.83 -0.78 2.55
CA THR A 48 7.44 -2.04 2.13
C THR A 48 8.94 -1.91 2.26
N VAL A 49 9.59 -2.88 2.92
CA VAL A 49 11.05 -2.95 2.97
C VAL A 49 11.57 -3.96 1.96
N TYR A 50 12.57 -3.58 1.17
CA TYR A 50 13.21 -4.46 0.21
C TYR A 50 14.54 -4.97 0.76
N VAL A 51 14.69 -6.30 0.84
CA VAL A 51 15.90 -6.96 1.35
C VAL A 51 16.41 -7.95 0.31
N PRO A 52 17.66 -7.82 -0.18
CA PRO A 52 18.26 -8.80 -1.09
C PRO A 52 18.21 -10.23 -0.52
N ALA A 53 17.90 -11.21 -1.36
CA ALA A 53 17.69 -12.60 -0.92
C ALA A 53 18.91 -13.27 -0.26
N ASP A 54 20.13 -12.81 -0.55
CA ASP A 54 21.37 -13.25 0.12
C ASP A 54 21.56 -12.65 1.52
N LEU A 55 20.93 -11.51 1.81
CA LEU A 55 20.99 -10.84 3.12
C LEU A 55 19.85 -11.24 4.05
N LEU A 56 18.86 -11.99 3.56
CA LEU A 56 17.75 -12.46 4.36
C LEU A 56 18.20 -13.50 5.39
N THR A 57 17.83 -13.27 6.65
CA THR A 57 18.03 -14.20 7.77
C THR A 57 16.71 -14.35 8.55
N ALA A 58 16.67 -15.31 9.48
CA ALA A 58 15.54 -15.44 10.41
C ALA A 58 15.36 -14.21 11.32
N GLY A 59 16.43 -13.42 11.55
CA GLY A 59 16.44 -12.24 12.42
C GLY A 59 16.09 -10.93 11.73
N THR A 60 16.07 -10.89 10.38
CA THR A 60 16.06 -9.64 9.59
C THR A 60 15.03 -8.61 10.07
N VAL A 61 13.78 -9.00 10.32
CA VAL A 61 12.73 -8.06 10.76
C VAL A 61 13.05 -7.43 12.12
N ARG A 62 13.49 -8.24 13.08
CA ARG A 62 13.86 -7.75 14.41
C ARG A 62 15.14 -6.91 14.36
N ASP A 63 16.14 -7.37 13.61
CA ASP A 63 17.40 -6.64 13.40
C ASP A 63 17.17 -5.24 12.81
N TRP A 64 16.20 -5.09 11.89
CA TRP A 64 15.80 -3.79 11.35
C TRP A 64 15.19 -2.89 12.43
N GLY A 65 14.29 -3.42 13.26
CA GLY A 65 13.72 -2.66 14.36
C GLY A 65 14.78 -2.24 15.39
N ASP A 66 15.72 -3.11 15.74
CA ASP A 66 16.77 -2.83 16.73
C ASP A 66 17.74 -1.76 16.22
N GLN A 67 18.10 -1.83 14.93
CA GLN A 67 18.91 -0.79 14.29
C GLN A 67 18.16 0.55 14.21
N ALA A 68 16.85 0.55 13.96
CA ALA A 68 16.04 1.76 13.96
C ALA A 68 15.95 2.40 15.36
N LEU A 69 15.77 1.59 16.41
CA LEU A 69 15.78 2.04 17.81
C LEU A 69 17.15 2.59 18.20
N ALA A 70 18.23 1.90 17.85
CA ALA A 70 19.59 2.36 18.11
C ALA A 70 19.90 3.69 17.38
N ALA A 71 19.37 3.88 16.17
CA ALA A 71 19.49 5.14 15.44
C ALA A 71 18.75 6.29 16.15
N LEU A 72 17.53 6.04 16.66
CA LEU A 72 16.81 6.99 17.52
C LEU A 72 17.63 7.33 18.77
N ASP A 73 18.05 6.34 19.54
CA ASP A 73 18.79 6.53 20.79
C ASP A 73 20.08 7.34 20.58
N ARG A 74 20.76 7.14 19.45
CA ARG A 74 22.01 7.82 19.13
C ARG A 74 21.82 9.25 18.63
N HIS A 75 20.81 9.48 17.80
CA HIS A 75 20.71 10.73 17.03
C HIS A 75 19.57 11.65 17.49
N ALA A 76 18.55 11.14 18.16
CA ALA A 76 17.44 11.89 18.74
C ALA A 76 16.81 11.11 19.91
N PRO A 77 17.47 11.08 21.09
CA PRO A 77 17.17 10.16 22.18
C PRO A 77 15.83 10.41 22.89
N ASP A 78 15.22 11.57 22.68
CA ASP A 78 13.98 11.96 23.36
C ASP A 78 12.97 12.59 22.38
N ALA A 79 11.73 12.73 22.87
CA ALA A 79 10.63 13.26 22.07
C ALA A 79 10.90 14.68 21.54
N ALA A 80 11.56 15.53 22.34
CA ALA A 80 11.82 16.91 21.97
C ALA A 80 12.88 17.02 20.86
N SER A 81 14.00 16.31 20.98
CA SER A 81 15.05 16.25 19.97
C SER A 81 14.54 15.61 18.67
N PHE A 82 13.75 14.54 18.76
CA PHE A 82 13.17 13.92 17.56
C PHE A 82 12.16 14.83 16.86
N ALA A 83 11.27 15.48 17.61
CA ALA A 83 10.34 16.47 17.07
C ALA A 83 11.06 17.66 16.43
N ALA A 84 12.13 18.17 17.06
CA ALA A 84 12.92 19.28 16.54
C ALA A 84 13.60 18.95 15.21
N VAL A 85 14.09 17.72 15.02
CA VAL A 85 14.69 17.29 13.75
C VAL A 85 13.64 17.26 12.63
N LEU A 86 12.45 16.77 12.93
CA LEU A 86 11.38 16.55 11.95
C LEU A 86 10.45 17.74 11.74
N GLY A 87 10.52 18.74 12.61
CA GLY A 87 9.60 19.89 12.62
C GLY A 87 8.18 19.51 13.06
N LEU A 88 8.05 18.58 14.02
CA LEU A 88 6.74 18.21 14.56
C LEU A 88 6.22 19.29 15.54
N PRO A 89 4.91 19.53 15.59
CA PRO A 89 4.29 20.32 16.66
C PRO A 89 4.59 19.77 18.05
N ASP A 90 4.77 20.65 19.04
CA ASP A 90 5.16 20.30 20.41
C ASP A 90 4.15 19.34 21.08
N ASP A 91 2.86 19.51 20.81
CA ASP A 91 1.77 18.67 21.32
C ASP A 91 1.81 17.24 20.76
N LEU A 92 2.41 17.04 19.58
CA LEU A 92 2.56 15.74 18.95
C LEU A 92 3.88 15.04 19.27
N ALA A 93 4.89 15.78 19.74
CA ALA A 93 6.23 15.24 20.02
C ALA A 93 6.20 13.97 20.90
N GLY A 94 5.58 14.06 22.08
CA GLY A 94 5.46 12.94 23.03
C GLY A 94 4.62 11.77 22.51
N PRO A 95 3.37 12.01 22.06
CA PRO A 95 2.48 10.97 21.53
C PRO A 95 3.05 10.23 20.31
N VAL A 96 3.70 10.93 19.38
CA VAL A 96 4.30 10.33 18.18
C VAL A 96 5.54 9.54 18.57
N HIS A 97 6.48 10.12 19.33
CA HIS A 97 7.71 9.43 19.74
C HIS A 97 7.42 8.12 20.46
N THR A 98 6.46 8.13 21.42
CA THR A 98 6.06 6.93 22.16
C THR A 98 5.52 5.84 21.24
N ARG A 99 4.64 6.19 20.29
CA ARG A 99 4.08 5.23 19.33
C ARG A 99 5.13 4.70 18.36
N VAL A 100 6.04 5.55 17.87
CA VAL A 100 7.13 5.14 16.98
C VAL A 100 8.01 4.09 17.66
N ARG A 101 8.49 4.34 18.89
CA ARG A 101 9.31 3.35 19.60
C ARG A 101 8.56 2.04 19.81
N ALA A 102 7.32 2.13 20.28
CA ALA A 102 6.47 0.97 20.54
C ALA A 102 6.20 0.15 19.25
N LYS A 103 6.08 0.81 18.10
CA LYS A 103 5.97 0.18 16.79
C LYS A 103 7.26 -0.54 16.40
N LEU A 104 8.41 0.12 16.54
CA LEU A 104 9.73 -0.47 16.23
C LEU A 104 10.06 -1.66 17.14
N GLU A 105 9.56 -1.69 18.38
CA GLU A 105 9.73 -2.81 19.30
C GLU A 105 8.86 -4.02 18.94
N ARG A 106 7.60 -3.79 18.51
CA ARG A 106 6.62 -4.87 18.32
C ARG A 106 6.44 -5.33 16.88
N GLU A 107 6.41 -4.40 15.92
CA GLU A 107 6.13 -4.66 14.50
C GLU A 107 6.91 -3.64 13.63
N PRO A 108 8.25 -3.73 13.59
CA PRO A 108 9.10 -2.75 12.89
C PRO A 108 8.99 -2.80 11.36
N VAL A 109 8.50 -3.90 10.81
CA VAL A 109 8.30 -4.10 9.37
C VAL A 109 6.87 -4.60 9.16
N GLU A 110 6.07 -3.87 8.38
CA GLU A 110 4.70 -4.27 8.04
C GLU A 110 4.64 -5.14 6.78
N ASP A 111 5.50 -4.87 5.80
CA ASP A 111 5.60 -5.62 4.54
C ASP A 111 7.08 -5.87 4.18
N LEU A 112 7.48 -7.13 4.13
CA LEU A 112 8.81 -7.57 3.74
C LEU A 112 8.82 -8.10 2.30
N ARG A 113 9.54 -7.41 1.43
CA ARG A 113 9.82 -7.86 0.06
C ARG A 113 11.24 -8.40 -0.07
N ILE A 114 11.34 -9.72 -0.19
CA ILE A 114 12.61 -10.41 -0.46
C ILE A 114 12.93 -10.21 -1.93
N ASP A 115 14.00 -9.48 -2.19
CA ASP A 115 14.35 -9.05 -3.53
C ASP A 115 15.22 -10.09 -4.23
N PHE A 116 14.77 -10.57 -5.39
CA PHE A 116 15.53 -11.41 -6.31
C PHE A 116 15.90 -10.64 -7.59
N GLU A 117 15.61 -9.34 -7.65
CA GLU A 117 15.84 -8.50 -8.81
C GLU A 117 17.06 -7.57 -8.58
N ASP A 118 16.93 -6.25 -8.71
CA ASP A 118 18.08 -5.34 -8.78
C ASP A 118 18.93 -5.35 -7.51
N GLY A 119 18.33 -5.45 -6.32
CA GLY A 119 19.04 -5.46 -5.04
C GLY A 119 19.82 -6.75 -4.81
N TYR A 120 19.41 -7.86 -5.41
CA TYR A 120 20.13 -9.14 -5.36
C TYR A 120 21.16 -9.25 -6.48
N GLY A 121 20.83 -8.74 -7.66
CA GLY A 121 21.65 -8.79 -8.86
C GLY A 121 21.70 -10.19 -9.51
N PRO A 122 22.54 -10.35 -10.55
CA PRO A 122 22.68 -11.63 -11.25
C PRO A 122 23.46 -12.63 -10.38
N ARG A 123 23.01 -13.89 -10.36
CA ARG A 123 23.67 -15.03 -9.72
C ARG A 123 23.60 -16.28 -10.59
N PRO A 124 24.49 -17.27 -10.41
CA PRO A 124 24.33 -18.58 -11.03
C PRO A 124 23.03 -19.26 -10.60
N ASP A 125 22.43 -20.06 -11.48
CA ASP A 125 21.12 -20.69 -11.25
C ASP A 125 21.03 -21.47 -9.94
N ALA A 126 22.06 -22.26 -9.61
CA ALA A 126 22.08 -23.06 -8.39
C ALA A 126 22.11 -22.20 -7.12
N GLU A 127 22.75 -21.02 -7.18
CA GLU A 127 22.81 -20.10 -6.05
C GLU A 127 21.46 -19.41 -5.83
N GLU A 128 20.81 -18.97 -6.91
CA GLU A 128 19.48 -18.35 -6.84
C GLU A 128 18.41 -19.36 -6.43
N ASP A 129 18.48 -20.60 -6.93
CA ASP A 129 17.60 -21.70 -6.49
C ASP A 129 17.72 -21.93 -4.98
N ALA A 130 18.95 -21.98 -4.46
CA ALA A 130 19.19 -22.14 -3.03
C ALA A 130 18.67 -20.93 -2.24
N ALA A 131 18.79 -19.71 -2.77
CA ALA A 131 18.24 -18.52 -2.13
C ALA A 131 16.71 -18.52 -2.10
N ALA A 132 16.05 -18.92 -3.19
CA ALA A 132 14.59 -19.06 -3.26
C ALA A 132 14.06 -20.10 -2.27
N ALA A 133 14.70 -21.26 -2.19
CA ALA A 133 14.31 -22.33 -1.26
C ALA A 133 14.53 -21.91 0.21
N ARG A 134 15.64 -21.21 0.51
CA ARG A 134 15.89 -20.64 1.84
C ARG A 134 14.85 -19.59 2.19
N ALA A 135 14.52 -18.68 1.27
CA ALA A 135 13.51 -17.64 1.48
C ALA A 135 12.15 -18.24 1.84
N ALA A 136 11.71 -19.26 1.11
CA ALA A 136 10.47 -19.98 1.43
C ALA A 136 10.51 -20.61 2.83
N SER A 137 11.62 -21.28 3.17
CA SER A 137 11.80 -21.91 4.48
C SER A 137 11.77 -20.90 5.62
N LEU A 138 12.42 -19.74 5.46
CA LEU A 138 12.45 -18.68 6.47
C LEU A 138 11.08 -18.02 6.65
N VAL A 139 10.37 -17.72 5.55
CA VAL A 139 9.01 -17.16 5.61
C VAL A 139 8.05 -18.14 6.28
N ALA A 140 8.08 -19.41 5.90
CA ALA A 140 7.22 -20.43 6.51
C ALA A 140 7.51 -20.60 8.01
N ALA A 141 8.79 -20.65 8.40
CA ALA A 141 9.19 -20.74 9.80
C ALA A 141 8.73 -19.52 10.62
N ALA A 142 8.89 -18.31 10.07
CA ALA A 142 8.43 -17.09 10.73
C ALA A 142 6.89 -17.04 10.85
N SER A 143 6.16 -17.47 9.83
CA SER A 143 4.69 -17.56 9.90
C SER A 143 4.24 -18.58 10.94
N ALA A 144 4.85 -19.77 10.98
CA ALA A 144 4.53 -20.79 11.98
C ALA A 144 4.86 -20.35 13.41
N ALA A 145 5.91 -19.55 13.59
CA ALA A 145 6.28 -18.98 14.89
C ALA A 145 5.47 -17.73 15.29
N GLY A 146 4.63 -17.18 14.40
CA GLY A 146 3.92 -15.93 14.64
C GLY A 146 4.85 -14.70 14.69
N THR A 147 6.04 -14.78 14.10
CA THR A 147 7.04 -13.71 14.07
C THR A 147 7.22 -13.09 12.68
N ALA A 148 6.49 -13.59 11.68
CA ALA A 148 6.45 -12.98 10.35
C ALA A 148 5.79 -11.59 10.41
N PRO A 149 6.24 -10.65 9.56
CA PRO A 149 5.49 -9.42 9.36
C PRO A 149 4.10 -9.73 8.77
N PRO A 150 3.11 -8.83 8.94
CA PRO A 150 1.76 -9.02 8.40
C PRO A 150 1.72 -9.35 6.90
N TYR A 151 2.67 -8.79 6.14
CA TYR A 151 2.84 -9.08 4.72
C TYR A 151 4.27 -9.51 4.42
N ALA A 152 4.43 -10.55 3.62
CA ALA A 152 5.74 -11.02 3.18
C ALA A 152 5.67 -11.71 1.82
N GLY A 153 6.72 -11.57 1.03
CA GLY A 153 6.93 -12.39 -0.14
C GLY A 153 8.10 -11.90 -0.97
N ILE A 154 8.07 -12.14 -2.29
CA ILE A 154 9.23 -11.89 -3.15
C ILE A 154 8.95 -10.84 -4.21
N ARG A 155 9.99 -10.07 -4.56
CA ARG A 155 10.08 -9.42 -5.87
C ARG A 155 10.91 -10.32 -6.76
N MET A 156 10.25 -10.96 -7.71
CA MET A 156 10.90 -11.84 -8.69
C MET A 156 11.59 -11.02 -9.79
N LYS A 157 12.40 -11.66 -10.64
CA LYS A 157 12.87 -11.03 -11.88
C LYS A 157 11.72 -10.73 -12.84
N CYS A 158 11.87 -9.72 -13.69
CA CYS A 158 10.85 -9.29 -14.65
C CYS A 158 10.61 -10.32 -15.79
N MET A 159 9.63 -10.04 -16.65
CA MET A 159 9.23 -10.92 -17.76
C MET A 159 9.99 -10.69 -19.08
N GLU A 160 11.08 -9.92 -19.03
CA GLU A 160 11.95 -9.69 -20.19
C GLU A 160 12.68 -10.98 -20.59
N ALA A 161 12.89 -11.18 -21.90
CA ALA A 161 13.36 -12.45 -22.45
C ALA A 161 14.67 -12.95 -21.83
N ALA A 162 15.58 -12.05 -21.45
CA ALA A 162 16.89 -12.41 -20.90
C ALA A 162 16.82 -13.05 -19.50
N VAL A 163 15.79 -12.75 -18.72
CA VAL A 163 15.67 -13.16 -17.31
C VAL A 163 14.38 -13.89 -16.98
N ARG A 164 13.45 -14.00 -17.94
CA ARG A 164 12.11 -14.58 -17.76
C ARG A 164 12.15 -15.98 -17.16
N ASP A 165 12.88 -16.91 -17.78
CA ASP A 165 12.89 -18.31 -17.32
C ASP A 165 13.43 -18.43 -15.90
N ARG A 166 14.45 -17.62 -15.58
CA ARG A 166 15.02 -17.50 -14.23
C ARG A 166 14.00 -16.96 -13.24
N GLY A 167 13.28 -15.90 -13.60
CA GLY A 167 12.22 -15.32 -12.77
C GLY A 167 11.10 -16.33 -12.46
N ILE A 168 10.60 -17.00 -13.49
CA ILE A 168 9.55 -18.04 -13.35
C ILE A 168 10.02 -19.15 -12.42
N ARG A 169 11.25 -19.65 -12.61
CA ARG A 169 11.82 -20.70 -11.76
C ARG A 169 11.96 -20.27 -10.31
N THR A 170 12.40 -19.03 -10.06
CA THR A 170 12.54 -18.47 -8.71
C THR A 170 11.19 -18.36 -8.00
N LEU A 171 10.15 -17.90 -8.72
CA LEU A 171 8.78 -17.86 -8.21
C LEU A 171 8.26 -19.26 -7.86
N ASP A 172 8.42 -20.23 -8.76
CA ASP A 172 7.97 -21.60 -8.57
C ASP A 172 8.65 -22.28 -7.37
N ILE A 173 9.98 -22.15 -7.24
CA ILE A 173 10.72 -22.70 -6.09
C ILE A 173 10.22 -22.09 -4.78
N PHE A 174 10.00 -20.77 -4.74
CA PHE A 174 9.55 -20.09 -3.54
C PHE A 174 8.14 -20.56 -3.13
N LEU A 175 7.19 -20.55 -4.06
CA LEU A 175 5.81 -20.96 -3.77
C LEU A 175 5.70 -22.46 -3.45
N THR A 176 6.40 -23.31 -4.20
CA THR A 176 6.46 -24.77 -3.93
C THR A 176 7.07 -25.04 -2.55
N GLY A 177 8.11 -24.29 -2.16
CA GLY A 177 8.71 -24.37 -0.83
C GLY A 177 7.72 -24.01 0.29
N LEU A 178 6.91 -22.97 0.11
CA LEU A 178 5.86 -22.60 1.06
C LEU A 178 4.78 -23.69 1.16
N MET A 179 4.34 -24.24 0.02
CA MET A 179 3.37 -25.34 -0.01
C MET A 179 3.89 -26.58 0.73
N ALA A 180 5.16 -26.94 0.53
CA ALA A 180 5.80 -28.05 1.25
C ALA A 180 5.91 -27.80 2.76
N ALA A 181 5.96 -26.55 3.19
CA ALA A 181 6.09 -26.15 4.60
C ALA A 181 4.74 -25.92 5.31
N GLY A 182 3.60 -26.17 4.65
CA GLY A 182 2.27 -26.10 5.26
C GLY A 182 1.25 -25.21 4.55
N GLY A 183 1.63 -24.56 3.45
CA GLY A 183 0.72 -23.75 2.63
C GLY A 183 1.16 -22.30 2.49
N LEU A 184 0.39 -21.53 1.71
CA LEU A 184 0.65 -20.10 1.49
C LEU A 184 0.18 -19.26 2.68
N PRO A 185 1.04 -18.38 3.25
CA PRO A 185 0.63 -17.43 4.27
C PRO A 185 -0.48 -16.50 3.77
N ASP A 186 -1.40 -16.08 4.66
CA ASP A 186 -2.48 -15.15 4.29
C ASP A 186 -1.93 -13.81 3.77
N GLY A 187 -0.85 -13.32 4.39
CA GLY A 187 -0.13 -12.12 4.00
C GLY A 187 0.87 -12.30 2.85
N LEU A 188 0.75 -13.35 2.02
CA LEU A 188 1.64 -13.54 0.88
C LEU A 188 1.48 -12.41 -0.14
N VAL A 189 2.58 -11.75 -0.52
CA VAL A 189 2.57 -10.72 -1.56
C VAL A 189 3.71 -10.93 -2.57
N LEU A 190 3.38 -10.95 -3.86
CA LEU A 190 4.33 -11.09 -4.96
C LEU A 190 4.49 -9.75 -5.68
N THR A 191 5.67 -9.38 -6.15
CA THR A 191 5.86 -8.19 -7.00
C THR A 191 6.38 -8.60 -8.37
N LEU A 192 5.73 -8.10 -9.42
CA LEU A 192 6.17 -8.19 -10.80
C LEU A 192 6.84 -6.85 -11.21
N PRO A 193 8.18 -6.81 -11.36
CA PRO A 193 8.88 -5.59 -11.72
C PRO A 193 8.97 -5.35 -13.23
N LYS A 194 9.42 -4.13 -13.59
CA LYS A 194 9.76 -3.71 -14.97
C LYS A 194 8.70 -4.11 -16.00
N VAL A 195 7.43 -3.95 -15.65
CA VAL A 195 6.32 -4.20 -16.59
C VAL A 195 6.31 -3.08 -17.62
N THR A 196 6.27 -3.47 -18.89
CA THR A 196 6.24 -2.58 -20.06
C THR A 196 4.92 -2.72 -20.82
N TYR A 197 4.36 -3.93 -20.86
CA TYR A 197 3.16 -4.29 -21.61
C TYR A 197 2.19 -5.12 -20.75
N ALA A 198 0.88 -4.94 -20.97
CA ALA A 198 -0.17 -5.66 -20.23
C ALA A 198 -0.09 -7.18 -20.43
N GLU A 199 0.45 -7.64 -21.56
CA GLU A 199 0.69 -9.04 -21.88
C GLU A 199 1.65 -9.71 -20.88
N GLN A 200 2.60 -8.96 -20.30
CA GLN A 200 3.46 -9.48 -19.23
C GLN A 200 2.66 -9.70 -17.93
N VAL A 201 1.64 -8.87 -17.68
CA VAL A 201 0.72 -9.04 -16.55
C VAL A 201 -0.20 -10.25 -16.78
N THR A 202 -0.72 -10.43 -17.99
CA THR A 202 -1.48 -11.63 -18.36
C THR A 202 -0.63 -12.90 -18.19
N ALA A 203 0.66 -12.86 -18.54
CA ALA A 203 1.55 -13.99 -18.32
C ALA A 203 1.72 -14.30 -16.82
N MET A 204 1.87 -13.28 -15.96
CA MET A 204 1.93 -13.47 -14.51
C MET A 204 0.62 -14.02 -13.93
N ALA A 205 -0.54 -13.53 -14.38
CA ALA A 205 -1.84 -14.05 -13.96
C ALA A 205 -2.00 -15.54 -14.31
N ARG A 206 -1.56 -15.94 -15.50
CA ARG A 206 -1.53 -17.36 -15.92
C ARG A 206 -0.57 -18.21 -15.08
N LEU A 207 0.61 -17.70 -14.73
CA LEU A 207 1.53 -18.42 -13.84
C LEU A 207 0.89 -18.68 -12.47
N CYS A 208 0.22 -17.69 -11.91
CA CYS A 208 -0.52 -17.84 -10.65
C CYS A 208 -1.64 -18.89 -10.77
N GLU A 209 -2.42 -18.83 -11.86
CA GLU A 209 -3.50 -19.79 -12.13
C GLU A 209 -3.00 -21.23 -12.28
N GLU A 210 -1.93 -21.44 -13.05
CA GLU A 210 -1.36 -22.78 -13.24
C GLU A 210 -0.76 -23.33 -11.94
N PHE A 211 -0.12 -22.49 -11.13
CA PHE A 211 0.35 -22.90 -9.80
C PHE A 211 -0.82 -23.28 -8.88
N GLU A 212 -1.90 -22.48 -8.85
CA GLU A 212 -3.11 -22.78 -8.08
C GLU A 212 -3.72 -24.12 -8.50
N LYS A 213 -3.85 -24.38 -9.80
CA LYS A 213 -4.35 -25.67 -10.31
C LYS A 213 -3.45 -26.84 -9.90
N ALA A 214 -2.14 -26.69 -10.05
CA ALA A 214 -1.18 -27.74 -9.71
C ALA A 214 -1.24 -28.14 -8.22
N HIS A 215 -1.57 -27.19 -7.35
CA HIS A 215 -1.65 -27.40 -5.90
C HIS A 215 -3.09 -27.48 -5.33
N GLY A 216 -4.12 -27.46 -6.19
CA GLY A 216 -5.52 -27.53 -5.77
C GLY A 216 -5.99 -26.34 -4.92
N LEU A 217 -5.41 -25.15 -5.13
CA LEU A 217 -5.80 -23.93 -4.43
C LEU A 217 -7.07 -23.32 -5.05
N ALA A 218 -7.79 -22.53 -4.25
CA ALA A 218 -8.92 -21.76 -4.76
C ALA A 218 -8.46 -20.77 -5.85
N PRO A 219 -9.19 -20.63 -6.97
CA PRO A 219 -8.87 -19.65 -8.00
C PRO A 219 -8.76 -18.24 -7.43
N GLY A 220 -7.69 -17.53 -7.75
CA GLY A 220 -7.46 -16.16 -7.29
C GLY A 220 -6.83 -16.07 -5.89
N ARG A 221 -6.45 -17.19 -5.27
CA ARG A 221 -5.73 -17.21 -3.98
C ARG A 221 -4.41 -16.42 -4.04
N ILE A 222 -3.74 -16.43 -5.18
CA ILE A 222 -2.45 -15.76 -5.40
C ILE A 222 -2.71 -14.45 -6.16
N GLY A 223 -2.54 -13.35 -5.44
CA GLY A 223 -2.46 -12.00 -5.99
C GLY A 223 -1.02 -11.53 -6.17
N PHE A 224 -0.83 -10.42 -6.86
CA PHE A 224 0.47 -9.78 -7.03
C PHE A 224 0.35 -8.27 -7.22
N GLU A 225 1.44 -7.58 -6.93
CA GLU A 225 1.64 -6.16 -7.16
C GLU A 225 2.43 -5.93 -8.44
N ILE A 226 2.16 -4.81 -9.10
CA ILE A 226 2.81 -4.42 -10.35
C ILE A 226 3.72 -3.23 -10.05
N GLN A 227 5.01 -3.36 -10.34
CA GLN A 227 5.93 -2.24 -10.28
C GLN A 227 5.78 -1.42 -11.57
N ILE A 228 5.31 -0.19 -11.42
CA ILE A 228 5.13 0.78 -12.50
C ILE A 228 6.38 1.64 -12.55
N GLU A 229 7.30 1.27 -13.45
CA GLU A 229 8.62 1.90 -13.52
C GLU A 229 9.20 2.03 -14.92
N THR A 230 8.46 1.61 -15.94
CA THR A 230 8.79 1.90 -17.33
C THR A 230 7.90 3.04 -17.83
N THR A 231 8.38 3.83 -18.79
CA THR A 231 7.58 4.93 -19.36
C THR A 231 6.37 4.41 -20.11
N GLN A 232 6.48 3.24 -20.74
CA GLN A 232 5.41 2.57 -21.48
C GLN A 232 4.30 2.03 -20.56
N ALA A 233 4.59 1.76 -19.29
CA ALA A 233 3.58 1.46 -18.28
C ALA A 233 2.72 2.67 -17.89
N ILE A 234 3.19 3.89 -18.18
CA ILE A 234 2.40 5.11 -18.02
C ILE A 234 1.71 5.51 -19.32
N LEU A 235 2.46 5.54 -20.44
CA LEU A 235 1.96 5.96 -21.74
C LEU A 235 2.44 5.02 -22.85
N GLY A 236 1.49 4.31 -23.45
CA GLY A 236 1.75 3.41 -24.58
C GLY A 236 2.16 4.17 -25.85
N PRO A 237 2.76 3.47 -26.84
CA PRO A 237 3.16 4.07 -28.11
C PRO A 237 1.98 4.61 -28.95
N ASP A 238 0.75 4.21 -28.63
CA ASP A 238 -0.49 4.70 -29.24
C ASP A 238 -1.11 5.89 -28.47
N GLY A 239 -0.42 6.43 -27.47
CA GLY A 239 -0.87 7.54 -26.65
C GLY A 239 -1.87 7.18 -25.56
N ARG A 240 -2.15 5.89 -25.33
CA ARG A 240 -3.07 5.46 -24.27
C ARG A 240 -2.36 5.33 -22.92
N ALA A 241 -3.04 5.70 -21.84
CA ALA A 241 -2.61 5.32 -20.49
C ALA A 241 -2.77 3.80 -20.31
N THR A 242 -1.68 3.11 -19.97
CA THR A 242 -1.62 1.63 -19.99
C THR A 242 -1.85 1.00 -18.62
N VAL A 243 -1.70 1.74 -17.52
CA VAL A 243 -1.91 1.23 -16.15
C VAL A 243 -3.28 0.55 -15.96
N ALA A 244 -4.38 1.18 -16.41
CA ALA A 244 -5.72 0.59 -16.29
C ALA A 244 -5.84 -0.74 -17.05
N ARG A 245 -5.15 -0.86 -18.19
CA ARG A 245 -5.12 -2.09 -18.99
C ARG A 245 -4.32 -3.19 -18.28
N MET A 246 -3.28 -2.81 -17.54
CA MET A 246 -2.51 -3.74 -16.71
C MET A 246 -3.35 -4.27 -15.54
N ILE A 247 -4.13 -3.41 -14.88
CA ILE A 247 -5.09 -3.86 -13.85
C ILE A 247 -6.09 -4.85 -14.44
N ASP A 248 -6.70 -4.52 -15.59
CA ASP A 248 -7.65 -5.42 -16.28
C ASP A 248 -6.99 -6.76 -16.63
N ALA A 249 -5.76 -6.73 -17.16
CA ALA A 249 -4.99 -7.91 -17.57
C ALA A 249 -4.58 -8.83 -16.40
N ALA A 250 -4.66 -8.34 -15.17
CA ALA A 250 -4.42 -9.16 -13.97
C ALA A 250 -5.65 -9.97 -13.54
N GLU A 251 -6.81 -9.76 -14.16
CA GLU A 251 -8.03 -10.54 -13.94
C GLU A 251 -8.43 -10.62 -12.45
N GLY A 252 -8.32 -9.49 -11.73
CA GLY A 252 -8.63 -9.38 -10.30
C GLY A 252 -7.50 -9.78 -9.36
N ARG A 253 -6.34 -10.21 -9.87
CA ARG A 253 -5.17 -10.58 -9.05
C ARG A 253 -4.25 -9.41 -8.69
N ALA A 254 -4.39 -8.27 -9.35
CA ALA A 254 -3.61 -7.09 -9.01
C ALA A 254 -4.05 -6.57 -7.63
N THR A 255 -3.14 -6.54 -6.67
CA THR A 255 -3.42 -6.05 -5.30
C THR A 255 -2.86 -4.65 -5.06
N GLY A 256 -1.81 -4.26 -5.78
CA GLY A 256 -1.17 -2.95 -5.65
C GLY A 256 -0.33 -2.54 -6.86
N LEU A 257 -0.09 -1.25 -6.97
CA LEU A 257 0.82 -0.64 -7.94
C LEU A 257 1.95 0.08 -7.19
N HIS A 258 3.20 -0.26 -7.49
CA HIS A 258 4.37 0.30 -6.84
C HIS A 258 5.10 1.24 -7.79
N TYR A 259 5.28 2.50 -7.42
CA TYR A 259 6.02 3.45 -8.25
C TYR A 259 7.53 3.21 -8.15
N GLY A 260 8.18 2.76 -9.23
CA GLY A 260 9.63 2.59 -9.27
C GLY A 260 10.35 3.90 -9.56
N THR A 261 10.84 4.57 -8.52
CA THR A 261 11.39 5.94 -8.61
C THR A 261 12.58 6.04 -9.56
N PHE A 262 13.54 5.13 -9.46
CA PHE A 262 14.82 5.27 -10.14
C PHE A 262 14.78 4.81 -11.60
N ASP A 263 14.19 3.65 -11.88
CA ASP A 263 14.04 3.16 -13.26
C ASP A 263 13.17 4.10 -14.10
N TYR A 264 12.03 4.56 -13.55
CA TYR A 264 11.15 5.48 -14.28
C TYR A 264 11.84 6.81 -14.56
N SER A 265 12.46 7.42 -13.53
CA SER A 265 13.10 8.72 -13.71
C SER A 265 14.31 8.65 -14.63
N ALA A 266 15.09 7.56 -14.58
CA ALA A 266 16.15 7.29 -15.54
C ALA A 266 15.62 7.15 -16.97
N ALA A 267 14.53 6.41 -17.17
CA ALA A 267 13.88 6.26 -18.49
C ALA A 267 13.33 7.59 -19.03
N CYS A 268 12.94 8.52 -18.14
CA CYS A 268 12.58 9.90 -18.50
C CYS A 268 13.78 10.83 -18.75
N GLY A 269 15.02 10.37 -18.58
CA GLY A 269 16.23 11.19 -18.73
C GLY A 269 16.48 12.16 -17.57
N VAL A 270 15.90 11.94 -16.40
CA VAL A 270 16.16 12.75 -15.21
C VAL A 270 17.58 12.48 -14.71
N GLY A 271 18.38 13.52 -14.57
CA GLY A 271 19.76 13.40 -14.08
C GLY A 271 19.83 12.87 -12.65
N ALA A 272 20.90 12.13 -12.32
CA ALA A 272 21.05 11.41 -11.06
C ALA A 272 20.80 12.26 -9.79
N ALA A 273 21.29 13.50 -9.76
CA ALA A 273 21.11 14.41 -8.62
C ALA A 273 19.66 14.91 -8.43
N HIS A 274 18.79 14.67 -9.41
CA HIS A 274 17.39 15.10 -9.42
C HIS A 274 16.41 13.93 -9.39
N GLN A 275 16.89 12.68 -9.36
CA GLN A 275 16.04 11.51 -9.18
C GLN A 275 15.42 11.55 -7.78
N SER A 276 14.10 11.75 -7.74
CA SER A 276 13.35 11.83 -6.50
C SER A 276 11.89 11.51 -6.77
N MET A 277 11.24 10.92 -5.76
CA MET A 277 9.80 10.66 -5.78
C MET A 277 8.93 11.94 -5.79
N ASP A 278 9.51 13.12 -5.56
CA ASP A 278 8.82 14.41 -5.68
C ASP A 278 9.14 15.19 -6.97
N HIS A 279 9.87 14.58 -7.91
CA HIS A 279 10.13 15.16 -9.23
C HIS A 279 8.83 15.27 -10.06
N PRO A 280 8.64 16.32 -10.91
CA PRO A 280 7.42 16.47 -11.73
C PRO A 280 7.10 15.27 -12.63
N ALA A 281 8.12 14.57 -13.15
CA ALA A 281 7.93 13.33 -13.91
C ALA A 281 7.29 12.22 -13.05
N ALA A 282 7.68 12.11 -11.78
CA ALA A 282 7.08 11.19 -10.82
C ALA A 282 5.63 11.57 -10.50
N ASP A 283 5.34 12.87 -10.39
CA ASP A 283 3.97 13.36 -10.17
C ASP A 283 3.04 13.00 -11.33
N HIS A 284 3.51 13.12 -12.57
CA HIS A 284 2.73 12.69 -13.74
C HIS A 284 2.41 11.19 -13.69
N ALA A 285 3.42 10.35 -13.49
CA ALA A 285 3.23 8.90 -13.39
C ALA A 285 2.25 8.53 -12.29
N LYS A 286 2.43 9.10 -11.09
CA LYS A 286 1.59 8.82 -9.94
C LYS A 286 0.16 9.34 -10.09
N ALA A 287 -0.05 10.45 -10.79
CA ALA A 287 -1.40 10.91 -11.10
C ALA A 287 -2.12 9.93 -12.05
N VAL A 288 -1.43 9.42 -13.08
CA VAL A 288 -1.98 8.41 -14.00
C VAL A 288 -2.30 7.11 -13.25
N MET A 289 -1.38 6.63 -12.41
CA MET A 289 -1.59 5.44 -11.57
C MET A 289 -2.80 5.62 -10.64
N GLN A 290 -2.92 6.78 -9.99
CA GLN A 290 -3.98 7.06 -9.03
C GLN A 290 -5.36 7.02 -9.68
N VAL A 291 -5.53 7.67 -10.84
CA VAL A 291 -6.80 7.66 -11.56
C VAL A 291 -7.12 6.27 -12.12
N ALA A 292 -6.10 5.50 -12.53
CA ALA A 292 -6.30 4.13 -13.00
C ALA A 292 -6.71 3.15 -11.88
N ALA A 293 -6.20 3.32 -10.67
CA ALA A 293 -6.49 2.44 -9.53
C ALA A 293 -7.72 2.85 -8.71
N ALA A 294 -8.20 4.10 -8.84
CA ALA A 294 -9.31 4.60 -8.05
C ALA A 294 -10.57 3.73 -8.23
N GLY A 295 -11.09 3.20 -7.12
CA GLY A 295 -12.29 2.37 -7.10
C GLY A 295 -12.07 0.91 -7.48
N THR A 296 -10.91 0.51 -8.02
CA THR A 296 -10.67 -0.88 -8.47
C THR A 296 -10.31 -1.84 -7.34
N GLY A 297 -10.04 -1.33 -6.13
CA GLY A 297 -9.50 -2.09 -5.01
C GLY A 297 -7.97 -2.26 -5.04
N VAL A 298 -7.33 -1.90 -6.15
CA VAL A 298 -5.86 -1.92 -6.28
C VAL A 298 -5.26 -0.75 -5.48
N ARG A 299 -4.28 -1.07 -4.64
CA ARG A 299 -3.59 -0.08 -3.79
C ARG A 299 -2.46 0.63 -4.51
N LEU A 300 -2.02 1.75 -3.93
CA LEU A 300 -0.88 2.51 -4.41
C LEU A 300 0.23 2.52 -3.37
N SER A 301 1.46 2.22 -3.80
CA SER A 301 2.68 2.45 -3.06
C SER A 301 3.56 3.44 -3.81
N ASP A 302 4.06 4.45 -3.10
CA ASP A 302 5.09 5.34 -3.63
C ASP A 302 6.44 4.60 -3.64
N GLY A 303 7.46 5.19 -4.26
CA GLY A 303 8.79 4.62 -4.30
C GLY A 303 9.62 4.91 -3.05
N SER A 304 10.94 5.01 -3.22
CA SER A 304 11.92 5.23 -2.16
C SER A 304 12.78 6.48 -2.39
N THR A 305 13.57 6.84 -1.37
CA THR A 305 14.77 7.65 -1.52
C THR A 305 16.01 6.78 -1.32
N ASN A 306 17.06 7.04 -2.11
CA ASN A 306 18.37 6.39 -1.98
C ASN A 306 19.30 7.15 -1.01
N VAL A 307 18.82 8.23 -0.40
CA VAL A 307 19.56 8.96 0.64
C VAL A 307 19.41 8.20 1.96
N LEU A 308 20.47 7.48 2.33
CA LEU A 308 20.48 6.64 3.52
C LEU A 308 20.89 7.45 4.77
N PRO A 309 20.19 7.30 5.91
CA PRO A 309 20.52 7.97 7.16
C PRO A 309 21.68 7.26 7.86
N VAL A 310 22.90 7.46 7.35
CA VAL A 310 24.13 6.86 7.87
C VAL A 310 25.23 7.90 8.08
N GLY A 311 26.05 7.70 9.11
CA GLY A 311 27.19 8.56 9.42
C GLY A 311 26.96 9.50 10.62
N PRO A 312 27.62 10.68 10.65
CA PRO A 312 27.45 11.66 11.73
C PRO A 312 26.00 12.15 11.88
N THR A 313 25.64 12.59 13.10
CA THR A 313 24.29 13.03 13.46
C THR A 313 23.71 14.07 12.49
N GLU A 314 24.51 15.04 12.04
CA GLU A 314 24.07 16.05 11.07
C GLU A 314 23.55 15.42 9.76
N ARG A 315 24.29 14.47 9.18
CA ARG A 315 23.88 13.78 7.94
C ARG A 315 22.65 12.90 8.15
N VAL A 316 22.58 12.23 9.30
CA VAL A 316 21.41 11.43 9.68
C VAL A 316 20.17 12.31 9.79
N HIS A 317 20.30 13.48 10.44
CA HIS A 317 19.21 14.44 10.55
C HIS A 317 18.76 15.00 9.20
N ASP A 318 19.69 15.27 8.29
CA ASP A 318 19.34 15.73 6.94
C ASP A 318 18.61 14.67 6.13
N ALA A 319 19.08 13.41 6.18
CA ALA A 319 18.39 12.29 5.57
C ALA A 319 17.00 12.04 6.19
N TRP A 320 16.87 12.19 7.51
CA TRP A 320 15.60 12.09 8.22
C TRP A 320 14.61 13.20 7.85
N ARG A 321 15.05 14.46 7.76
CA ARG A 321 14.22 15.58 7.27
C ARG A 321 13.74 15.32 5.86
N LEU A 322 14.64 14.89 4.97
CA LEU A 322 14.30 14.55 3.59
C LEU A 322 13.26 13.44 3.53
N HIS A 323 13.53 12.31 4.19
CA HIS A 323 12.63 11.15 4.18
C HIS A 323 11.27 11.50 4.78
N HIS A 324 11.22 12.12 5.95
CA HIS A 324 9.97 12.55 6.60
C HIS A 324 9.13 13.46 5.70
N ARG A 325 9.74 14.47 5.07
CA ARG A 325 9.08 15.39 4.13
C ARG A 325 8.50 14.64 2.93
N LEU A 326 9.26 13.71 2.37
CA LEU A 326 8.85 12.90 1.23
C LEU A 326 7.66 12.00 1.59
N VAL A 327 7.70 11.29 2.73
CA VAL A 327 6.60 10.45 3.20
C VAL A 327 5.33 11.27 3.45
N ARG A 328 5.44 12.41 4.14
CA ARG A 328 4.29 13.31 4.36
C ARG A 328 3.67 13.79 3.06
N ARG A 329 4.50 14.09 2.06
CA ARG A 329 4.03 14.49 0.73
C ARG A 329 3.29 13.35 0.03
N SER A 330 3.75 12.11 0.13
CA SER A 330 3.05 10.93 -0.39
C SER A 330 1.68 10.75 0.27
N LEU A 331 1.63 10.84 1.61
CA LEU A 331 0.37 10.77 2.38
C LEU A 331 -0.63 11.84 1.95
N ALA A 332 -0.18 13.09 1.82
CA ALA A 332 -1.02 14.21 1.35
C ALA A 332 -1.52 14.05 -0.09
N ARG A 333 -0.85 13.22 -0.90
CA ARG A 333 -1.26 12.87 -2.28
C ARG A 333 -2.02 11.53 -2.36
N ALA A 334 -2.47 10.99 -1.22
CA ALA A 334 -3.16 9.71 -1.11
C ALA A 334 -2.36 8.47 -1.54
N TYR A 335 -1.03 8.53 -1.37
CA TYR A 335 -0.15 7.37 -1.39
C TYR A 335 0.18 6.99 0.06
N TYR A 336 -0.53 5.99 0.57
CA TYR A 336 -0.48 5.61 1.99
C TYR A 336 0.55 4.53 2.33
N GLN A 337 1.23 4.01 1.31
CA GLN A 337 2.34 3.06 1.40
C GLN A 337 3.52 3.62 0.61
N GLY A 338 4.74 3.29 1.00
CA GLY A 338 5.95 3.66 0.28
C GLY A 338 7.11 2.72 0.60
N TRP A 339 8.25 2.91 -0.05
CA TRP A 339 9.38 2.00 0.13
C TRP A 339 10.41 2.57 1.12
N ASP A 340 10.94 1.70 1.98
CA ASP A 340 12.06 2.02 2.85
C ASP A 340 13.24 1.08 2.52
N MET A 341 14.41 1.66 2.25
CA MET A 341 15.59 0.90 1.78
C MET A 341 16.58 0.58 2.90
N HIS A 342 16.37 1.13 4.11
CA HIS A 342 17.31 1.02 5.20
C HIS A 342 16.61 1.12 6.57
N PRO A 343 17.05 0.38 7.61
CA PRO A 343 16.47 0.43 8.96
C PRO A 343 16.29 1.84 9.52
N GLY A 344 17.27 2.72 9.28
CA GLY A 344 17.22 4.11 9.74
C GLY A 344 16.14 4.99 9.09
N HIS A 345 15.42 4.53 8.05
CA HIS A 345 14.24 5.20 7.51
C HIS A 345 12.99 4.97 8.36
N LEU A 346 12.90 3.83 9.05
CA LEU A 346 11.70 3.41 9.81
C LEU A 346 11.25 4.44 10.86
N PRO A 347 12.14 5.07 11.67
CA PRO A 347 11.72 6.08 12.63
C PRO A 347 10.95 7.23 11.97
N THR A 348 11.42 7.70 10.83
CA THR A 348 10.81 8.84 10.12
C THR A 348 9.61 8.45 9.27
N ARG A 349 9.54 7.19 8.80
CA ARG A 349 8.32 6.60 8.21
C ARG A 349 7.18 6.67 9.22
N TYR A 350 7.35 6.05 10.38
CA TYR A 350 6.30 5.97 11.38
C TYR A 350 5.99 7.33 11.98
N ALA A 351 6.98 8.20 12.19
CA ALA A 351 6.74 9.56 12.64
C ALA A 351 5.86 10.36 11.66
N ALA A 352 6.16 10.29 10.36
CA ALA A 352 5.36 10.97 9.33
C ALA A 352 3.91 10.46 9.30
N VAL A 353 3.73 9.14 9.33
CA VAL A 353 2.41 8.48 9.32
C VAL A 353 1.62 8.83 10.58
N TYR A 354 2.23 8.70 11.75
CA TYR A 354 1.54 8.94 13.03
C TYR A 354 1.21 10.40 13.23
N ALA A 355 2.11 11.33 12.86
CA ALA A 355 1.80 12.74 12.86
C ALA A 355 0.63 13.04 11.90
N PHE A 356 0.66 12.51 10.67
CA PHE A 356 -0.38 12.78 9.67
C PHE A 356 -1.81 12.40 10.11
N TYR A 357 -2.00 11.29 10.81
CA TYR A 357 -3.33 10.87 11.29
C TYR A 357 -3.74 11.51 12.63
N ARG A 358 -2.77 12.05 13.39
CA ARG A 358 -3.05 12.73 14.67
C ARG A 358 -3.28 14.23 14.48
N GLU A 359 -2.63 14.84 13.50
CA GLU A 359 -2.85 16.23 13.12
C GLU A 359 -4.30 16.45 12.68
N GLY A 360 -5.02 17.29 13.42
CA GLY A 360 -6.42 17.59 13.11
C GLY A 360 -7.42 16.48 13.48
N LEU A 361 -7.01 15.48 14.28
CA LEU A 361 -7.88 14.38 14.74
C LEU A 361 -9.17 14.89 15.37
N GLU A 362 -9.07 15.81 16.34
CA GLU A 362 -10.24 16.33 17.07
C GLU A 362 -11.22 17.03 16.12
N ALA A 363 -10.71 17.87 15.22
CA ALA A 363 -11.53 18.58 14.23
C ALA A 363 -12.18 17.62 13.23
N ALA A 364 -11.47 16.58 12.79
CA ALA A 364 -12.02 15.55 11.91
C ALA A 364 -13.12 14.73 12.61
N ALA A 365 -12.90 14.39 13.88
CA ALA A 365 -13.85 13.64 14.69
C ALA A 365 -15.12 14.44 15.00
N GLU A 366 -14.98 15.73 15.37
CA GLU A 366 -16.11 16.63 15.60
C GLU A 366 -16.99 16.77 14.36
N ARG A 367 -16.36 16.96 13.19
CA ARG A 367 -17.08 17.03 11.89
C ARG A 367 -17.82 15.75 11.58
N LEU A 368 -17.19 14.59 11.78
CA LEU A 368 -17.82 13.30 11.53
C LEU A 368 -18.99 13.03 12.49
N ALA A 369 -18.84 13.39 13.77
CA ALA A 369 -19.90 13.30 14.77
C ALA A 369 -21.11 14.18 14.40
N ALA A 370 -20.85 15.44 14.00
CA ALA A 370 -21.90 16.38 13.58
C ALA A 370 -22.64 15.88 12.33
N TYR A 371 -21.92 15.30 11.36
CA TYR A 371 -22.52 14.64 10.19
C TYR A 371 -23.42 13.47 10.59
N ALA A 372 -22.93 12.56 11.44
CA ALA A 372 -23.69 11.40 11.90
C ALA A 372 -24.96 11.78 12.68
N ALA A 373 -24.87 12.80 13.53
CA ALA A 373 -26.00 13.35 14.28
C ALA A 373 -26.98 14.19 13.42
N ARG A 374 -26.66 14.44 12.14
CA ARG A 374 -27.40 15.32 11.22
C ARG A 374 -27.61 16.73 11.78
N THR A 375 -26.68 17.21 12.60
CA THR A 375 -26.73 18.55 13.16
C THR A 375 -26.10 19.53 12.17
N ALA A 376 -26.92 20.35 11.51
CA ALA A 376 -26.42 21.36 10.58
C ALA A 376 -25.68 22.48 11.34
N GLY A 377 -24.49 22.87 10.85
CA GLY A 377 -23.89 24.17 11.13
C GLY A 377 -23.02 24.32 12.40
N GLY A 378 -22.78 23.25 13.18
CA GLY A 378 -21.95 23.33 14.40
C GLY A 378 -20.47 23.64 14.15
N THR A 379 -19.92 23.17 13.02
CA THR A 379 -18.48 23.26 12.69
C THR A 379 -18.16 24.35 11.66
N GLY A 380 -19.17 25.10 11.19
CA GLY A 380 -19.03 26.05 10.08
C GLY A 380 -18.73 25.41 8.71
N ILE A 381 -18.65 24.07 8.64
CA ILE A 381 -18.41 23.29 7.42
C ILE A 381 -19.63 22.41 7.15
N ALA A 382 -20.15 22.42 5.92
CA ALA A 382 -21.23 21.54 5.50
C ALA A 382 -20.64 20.24 4.93
N ASP A 383 -20.66 19.16 5.72
CA ASP A 383 -20.22 17.83 5.30
C ASP A 383 -21.33 17.07 4.55
N GLU A 384 -20.95 16.33 3.51
CA GLU A 384 -21.82 15.53 2.62
C GLU A 384 -21.29 14.08 2.53
N PRO A 385 -22.04 13.12 1.96
CA PRO A 385 -21.59 11.72 1.92
C PRO A 385 -20.14 11.51 1.46
N ALA A 386 -19.65 12.25 0.47
CA ALA A 386 -18.26 12.08 0.03
C ALA A 386 -17.24 12.61 1.05
N THR A 387 -17.51 13.72 1.74
CA THR A 387 -16.59 14.24 2.76
C THR A 387 -16.64 13.43 4.05
N ALA A 388 -17.82 12.92 4.44
CA ALA A 388 -17.96 11.97 5.53
C ALA A 388 -17.19 10.67 5.27
N LYS A 389 -17.24 10.17 4.02
CA LYS A 389 -16.42 9.02 3.59
C LYS A 389 -14.93 9.30 3.73
N ALA A 390 -14.47 10.49 3.34
CA ALA A 390 -13.06 10.87 3.49
C ALA A 390 -12.63 11.00 4.95
N LEU A 391 -13.45 11.64 5.80
CA LEU A 391 -13.21 11.77 7.24
C LEU A 391 -13.14 10.39 7.92
N SER A 392 -14.13 9.54 7.66
CA SER A 392 -14.14 8.19 8.22
C SER A 392 -12.95 7.35 7.72
N GLY A 393 -12.66 7.40 6.41
CA GLY A 393 -11.52 6.71 5.83
C GLY A 393 -10.17 7.13 6.42
N HIS A 394 -10.02 8.42 6.78
CA HIS A 394 -8.84 8.92 7.48
C HIS A 394 -8.69 8.30 8.88
N LEU A 395 -9.77 8.28 9.67
CA LEU A 395 -9.78 7.69 11.02
C LEU A 395 -9.53 6.18 10.97
N VAL A 396 -10.18 5.46 10.06
CA VAL A 396 -10.01 4.02 9.92
C VAL A 396 -8.57 3.67 9.54
N ARG A 397 -7.93 4.41 8.63
CA ARG A 397 -6.51 4.19 8.30
C ARG A 397 -5.59 4.50 9.47
N GLY A 398 -5.89 5.54 10.25
CA GLY A 398 -5.17 5.85 11.49
C GLY A 398 -5.26 4.73 12.52
N LEU A 399 -6.42 4.07 12.64
CA LEU A 399 -6.61 2.87 13.45
C LEU A 399 -5.82 1.67 12.90
N ASP A 400 -5.90 1.41 11.59
CA ASP A 400 -5.25 0.25 10.96
C ASP A 400 -3.72 0.26 11.09
N CYS A 401 -3.09 1.44 11.09
CA CYS A 401 -1.63 1.57 11.26
C CYS A 401 -1.17 1.80 12.71
N GLY A 402 -2.12 1.94 13.66
CA GLY A 402 -1.84 2.19 15.07
C GLY A 402 -1.46 3.64 15.41
N ALA A 403 -1.73 4.60 14.52
CA ALA A 403 -1.59 6.03 14.82
C ALA A 403 -2.64 6.53 15.83
N LEU A 404 -3.82 5.90 15.81
CA LEU A 404 -4.99 6.21 16.61
C LEU A 404 -5.42 5.01 17.44
N ASP A 405 -6.03 5.28 18.60
CA ASP A 405 -6.58 4.24 19.47
C ASP A 405 -8.11 4.16 19.33
N GLY A 406 -8.66 2.95 19.30
CA GLY A 406 -10.11 2.75 19.11
C GLY A 406 -10.98 3.48 20.13
N ALA A 407 -10.63 3.40 21.42
CA ALA A 407 -11.35 4.10 22.48
C ALA A 407 -11.15 5.64 22.46
N GLU A 408 -10.05 6.14 21.88
CA GLU A 408 -9.85 7.57 21.64
C GLU A 408 -10.81 8.04 20.54
N VAL A 409 -10.86 7.33 19.42
CA VAL A 409 -11.73 7.65 18.29
C VAL A 409 -13.20 7.56 18.68
N GLU A 410 -13.65 6.47 19.31
CA GLU A 410 -15.05 6.27 19.71
C GLU A 410 -15.52 7.35 20.69
N ARG A 411 -14.66 7.76 21.63
CA ARG A 411 -14.99 8.86 22.55
C ARG A 411 -15.15 10.20 21.82
N LEU A 412 -14.35 10.46 20.79
CA LEU A 412 -14.38 11.73 20.06
C LEU A 412 -15.52 11.78 19.02
N THR A 413 -15.83 10.67 18.37
CA THR A 413 -16.83 10.60 17.30
C THR A 413 -18.21 10.14 17.76
N GLY A 414 -18.28 9.37 18.84
CA GLY A 414 -19.47 8.59 19.22
C GLY A 414 -19.73 7.39 18.32
N LEU A 415 -18.78 7.01 17.45
CA LEU A 415 -18.93 5.95 16.45
C LEU A 415 -17.95 4.80 16.71
N GLY A 416 -18.47 3.58 16.66
CA GLY A 416 -17.67 2.37 16.73
C GLY A 416 -17.00 2.02 15.39
N ARG A 417 -16.08 1.04 15.42
CA ARG A 417 -15.32 0.61 14.23
C ARG A 417 -16.20 0.24 13.03
N ALA A 418 -17.28 -0.51 13.26
CA ALA A 418 -18.16 -0.96 12.18
C ALA A 418 -18.89 0.21 11.48
N GLU A 419 -19.28 1.23 12.23
CA GLU A 419 -19.93 2.44 11.68
C GLU A 419 -18.93 3.25 10.86
N LEU A 420 -17.68 3.36 11.35
CA LEU A 420 -16.61 4.01 10.61
C LEU A 420 -16.29 3.27 9.30
N ASP A 421 -16.17 1.94 9.32
CA ASP A 421 -15.91 1.16 8.11
C ASP A 421 -17.05 1.32 7.08
N ALA A 422 -18.31 1.34 7.53
CA ALA A 422 -19.47 1.57 6.67
C ALA A 422 -19.45 2.97 6.04
N LEU A 423 -19.18 4.02 6.83
CA LEU A 423 -19.07 5.40 6.33
C LEU A 423 -17.88 5.57 5.37
N ALA A 424 -16.77 4.86 5.62
CA ALA A 424 -15.59 4.85 4.74
C ALA A 424 -15.86 4.12 3.41
N GLY A 425 -17.01 3.45 3.27
CA GLY A 425 -17.37 2.67 2.09
C GLY A 425 -16.49 1.43 1.92
N ARG A 426 -15.99 0.86 3.02
CA ARG A 426 -15.33 -0.44 3.03
C ARG A 426 -16.40 -1.53 2.98
N ALA A 427 -16.20 -2.53 2.13
CA ALA A 427 -17.07 -3.71 2.15
C ALA A 427 -17.00 -4.36 3.54
N PRO A 428 -18.13 -4.86 4.10
CA PRO A 428 -18.07 -5.69 5.29
C PRO A 428 -17.15 -6.88 5.01
N ALA A 429 -16.26 -7.21 5.94
CA ALA A 429 -15.33 -8.34 5.78
C ALA A 429 -16.13 -9.59 5.38
N ALA A 430 -15.76 -10.20 4.25
CA ALA A 430 -16.33 -11.48 3.86
C ALA A 430 -16.02 -12.48 5.00
N SER A 431 -17.07 -13.10 5.52
CA SER A 431 -17.03 -14.05 6.64
C SER A 431 -16.34 -15.35 6.26
#